data_AF-A0A8X6FQ32-F1
#
_entry.id   AF-A0A8X6FQ32-F1
#
_cell.length_a   1.000
_cell.length_b   1.000
_cell.length_c   1.000
_cell.angle_alpha   90.00
_cell.angle_beta   90.00
_cell.angle_gamma   90.00
#
_symmetry.space_group_name_H-M   'P 1'
#
loop_
_entity.id
_entity.type
_entity.pdbx_description
1 polymer ?
#
loop_
_entity_poly.entity_id
_entity_poly.type
_entity_poly.pdbx_seq_one_letter_code
_entity_poly.pdbx_strand_id
1 'polypeptide(L)'
;MSSRRETTESERLLVVKWSKEGKSLREIASLIGVTHGCVQKILQKYKKTGSGANIPGRGCKEILSTTAKRKIIHSVKKDPRQTLNWIPERKWKEDFSYADCHSLKRHSTKDEQ
;
A
#
# COMPACT_ATOMS: atom_id res chain seq x y z
N MET A 1 -27.29 3.05 12.12
CA MET A 1 -26.38 3.54 11.05
C MET A 1 -25.74 2.33 10.39
N SER A 2 -25.69 2.28 9.05
CA SER A 2 -24.97 1.22 8.34
C SER A 2 -23.49 1.24 8.72
N SER A 3 -22.86 0.06 8.89
CA SER A 3 -21.44 -0.01 9.24
C SER A 3 -20.60 0.62 8.13
N ARG A 4 -19.51 1.30 8.50
CA ARG A 4 -18.60 1.90 7.53
C ARG A 4 -17.85 0.77 6.81
N ARG A 5 -18.32 0.40 5.63
CA ARG A 5 -17.70 -0.60 4.74
C ARG A 5 -16.80 0.08 3.70
N GLU A 6 -15.64 -0.51 3.45
CA GLU A 6 -14.84 -0.16 2.28
C GLU A 6 -15.38 -0.87 1.04
N THR A 7 -15.48 -0.15 -0.09
CA THR A 7 -15.85 -0.78 -1.36
C THR A 7 -14.75 -1.70 -1.83
N THR A 8 -15.12 -2.83 -2.43
CA THR A 8 -14.15 -3.76 -3.03
C THR A 8 -13.56 -3.16 -4.30
N GLU A 9 -12.42 -3.67 -4.76
CA GLU A 9 -11.80 -3.18 -6.00
C GLU A 9 -12.69 -3.45 -7.22
N SER A 10 -13.35 -4.61 -7.28
CA SER A 10 -14.29 -4.97 -8.35
C SER A 10 -15.45 -3.99 -8.47
N GLU A 11 -16.05 -3.57 -7.35
CA GLU A 11 -17.10 -2.55 -7.32
C GLU A 11 -16.63 -1.22 -7.91
N ARG A 12 -15.40 -0.79 -7.58
CA ARG A 12 -14.85 0.47 -8.10
C ARG A 12 -14.56 0.39 -9.60
N LEU A 13 -14.11 -0.76 -10.09
CA LEU A 13 -13.92 -1.00 -11.52
C LEU A 13 -15.26 -1.00 -12.27
N LEU A 14 -16.33 -1.56 -11.67
CA LEU A 14 -17.68 -1.48 -12.22
C LEU A 14 -18.20 -0.04 -12.31
N VAL A 15 -17.97 0.79 -11.27
CA VAL A 15 -18.29 2.23 -11.30
C VAL A 15 -17.65 2.91 -12.51
N VAL A 16 -16.35 2.64 -12.73
CA VAL A 16 -15.61 3.24 -13.85
C VAL A 16 -16.15 2.76 -15.18
N LYS A 17 -16.45 1.46 -15.32
CA LYS A 17 -17.02 0.87 -16.54
C LYS A 17 -18.35 1.55 -16.90
N TRP A 18 -19.29 1.60 -15.96
CA TRP A 18 -20.61 2.21 -16.20
C TRP A 18 -20.55 3.72 -16.40
N SER A 19 -19.59 4.41 -15.80
CA SER A 19 -19.35 5.82 -16.09
C SER A 19 -18.83 6.04 -17.51
N LYS A 20 -18.04 5.10 -18.07
CA LYS A 20 -17.60 5.16 -19.48
C LYS A 20 -18.73 4.85 -20.45
N GLU A 21 -19.67 4.00 -20.05
CA GLU A 21 -20.92 3.72 -20.79
C GLU A 21 -21.92 4.90 -20.76
N GLY A 22 -21.64 5.96 -19.97
CA GLY A 22 -22.47 7.16 -19.92
C GLY A 22 -23.63 7.12 -18.92
N LYS A 23 -23.66 6.14 -18.01
CA LYS A 23 -24.71 6.09 -16.96
C LYS A 23 -24.56 7.23 -15.95
N SER A 24 -25.69 7.68 -15.42
CA SER A 24 -25.69 8.73 -14.40
C SER A 24 -25.15 8.21 -13.05
N LEU A 25 -24.63 9.12 -12.22
CA LEU A 25 -24.10 8.77 -10.90
C LEU A 25 -25.15 8.15 -9.97
N ARG A 26 -26.42 8.57 -10.11
CA ARG A 26 -27.53 8.05 -9.31
C ARG A 26 -27.89 6.62 -9.71
N GLU A 27 -27.92 6.31 -11.01
CA GLU A 27 -28.15 4.95 -11.49
C GLU A 27 -27.04 4.00 -11.05
N ILE A 28 -25.79 4.43 -11.17
CA ILE A 28 -24.63 3.65 -10.71
C ILE A 28 -24.72 3.37 -9.20
N ALA A 29 -25.11 4.38 -8.42
CA ALA A 29 -25.30 4.25 -6.98
C ALA A 29 -26.37 3.20 -6.64
N SER A 30 -27.53 3.25 -7.30
CA SER A 30 -28.61 2.29 -7.10
C SER A 30 -28.23 0.86 -7.51
N LEU A 31 -27.48 0.69 -8.60
CA LEU A 31 -27.08 -0.62 -9.09
C LEU A 31 -26.06 -1.33 -8.19
N ILE A 32 -25.16 -0.59 -7.53
CA ILE A 32 -24.12 -1.15 -6.63
C ILE A 32 -24.59 -1.15 -5.17
N GLY A 33 -25.61 -0.36 -4.82
CA GLY A 33 -26.04 -0.18 -3.44
C GLY A 33 -25.11 0.73 -2.62
N VAL A 34 -24.47 1.70 -3.27
CA VAL A 34 -23.59 2.71 -2.62
C VAL A 34 -24.20 4.10 -2.71
N THR A 35 -23.72 5.03 -1.89
CA THR A 35 -24.21 6.41 -1.95
C THR A 35 -23.64 7.15 -3.17
N HIS A 36 -24.42 8.10 -3.69
CA HIS A 36 -23.99 9.00 -4.78
C HIS A 36 -22.62 9.65 -4.53
N GLY A 37 -22.39 10.13 -3.30
CA GLY A 37 -21.10 10.73 -2.93
C GLY A 37 -19.93 9.75 -2.94
N CYS A 38 -20.17 8.45 -2.70
CA CYS A 38 -19.15 7.42 -2.83
C CYS A 38 -18.74 7.25 -4.31
N VAL A 39 -19.71 7.13 -5.21
CA VAL A 39 -19.49 7.02 -6.67
C VAL A 39 -18.67 8.22 -7.17
N GLN A 40 -19.08 9.44 -6.78
CA GLN A 40 -18.38 10.66 -7.16
C GLN A 40 -16.91 10.66 -6.70
N LYS A 41 -16.64 10.24 -5.46
CA LYS A 41 -15.27 10.15 -4.92
C LYS A 41 -14.43 9.09 -5.64
N ILE A 42 -15.02 7.94 -6.00
CA ILE A 42 -14.35 6.88 -6.77
C ILE A 42 -13.92 7.44 -8.13
N LEU A 43 -14.82 8.10 -8.85
CA LEU A 43 -14.52 8.67 -10.17
C LEU A 43 -13.48 9.79 -10.09
N GLN A 44 -13.56 10.67 -9.10
CA GLN A 44 -12.53 11.70 -8.88
C GLN A 44 -11.16 11.10 -8.60
N LYS A 45 -11.09 10.02 -7.81
CA LYS A 45 -9.84 9.31 -7.53
C LYS A 45 -9.31 8.64 -8.80
N TYR A 46 -10.18 7.97 -9.56
CA TYR A 46 -9.83 7.34 -10.82
C TYR A 46 -9.29 8.35 -11.85
N LYS A 47 -9.89 9.54 -11.95
CA LYS A 47 -9.36 10.63 -12.81
C LYS A 47 -7.95 11.09 -12.43
N LYS A 48 -7.60 11.03 -11.14
CA LYS A 48 -6.27 11.44 -10.64
C LYS A 48 -5.21 10.35 -10.77
N THR A 49 -5.58 9.10 -10.49
CA THR A 49 -4.63 7.99 -10.36
C THR A 49 -4.67 7.02 -11.54
N GLY A 50 -5.77 6.97 -12.30
CA GLY A 50 -5.98 6.01 -13.38
C GLY A 50 -6.28 4.57 -12.94
N SER A 51 -6.29 4.31 -11.63
CA SER A 51 -6.48 2.98 -11.03
C SER A 51 -7.72 2.92 -10.14
N GLY A 52 -8.37 1.75 -10.11
CA GLY A 52 -9.46 1.41 -9.17
C GLY A 52 -8.96 0.97 -7.79
N ALA A 53 -7.66 0.71 -7.67
CA ALA A 53 -7.03 0.34 -6.40
C ALA A 53 -7.10 1.48 -5.39
N ASN A 54 -7.10 1.13 -4.09
CA ASN A 54 -7.02 2.15 -3.07
C ASN A 54 -5.59 2.67 -3.00
N ILE A 55 -5.42 3.98 -2.87
CA ILE A 55 -4.10 4.57 -2.64
C ILE A 55 -3.61 4.04 -1.29
N PRO A 56 -2.35 3.57 -1.18
CA PRO A 56 -1.79 3.18 0.10
C PRO A 56 -1.94 4.33 1.11
N GLY A 57 -2.12 3.97 2.38
CA GLY A 57 -2.36 4.93 3.46
C GLY A 57 -1.35 6.10 3.46
N ARG A 58 -1.83 7.28 3.86
CA ARG A 58 -0.98 8.46 4.04
C ARG A 58 -0.19 8.32 5.34
N GLY A 59 1.11 8.65 5.30
CA GLY A 59 1.99 8.67 6.47
C GLY A 59 3.43 8.27 6.13
N CYS A 60 4.38 8.69 6.95
CA CYS A 60 5.75 8.20 6.88
C CYS A 60 5.78 6.78 7.43
N LYS A 61 6.04 5.79 6.56
CA LYS A 61 6.29 4.44 7.05
C LYS A 61 7.61 4.46 7.80
N GLU A 62 7.60 3.96 9.03
CA GLU A 62 8.80 3.95 9.85
C GLU A 62 9.87 3.07 9.20
N ILE A 63 11.09 3.59 9.06
CA ILE A 63 12.23 2.85 8.52
C ILE A 63 12.60 1.68 9.46
N LEU A 64 12.41 1.89 10.77
CA LEU A 64 12.76 0.92 11.81
C LEU A 64 11.55 0.16 12.31
N SER A 65 11.68 -1.17 12.41
CA SER A 65 10.70 -2.01 13.08
C SER A 65 10.62 -1.69 14.58
N THR A 66 9.49 -2.05 15.20
CA THR A 66 9.28 -1.88 16.65
C THR A 66 10.35 -2.62 17.48
N THR A 67 10.78 -3.80 17.03
CA THR A 67 11.86 -4.58 17.65
C THR A 67 13.21 -3.87 17.55
N ALA A 68 13.55 -3.30 16.39
CA ALA A 68 14.79 -2.54 16.20
C ALA A 68 14.83 -1.32 17.12
N LYS A 69 13.73 -0.57 17.22
CA LYS A 69 13.60 0.55 18.15
C LYS A 69 13.81 0.14 19.61
N ARG A 70 13.19 -0.97 20.05
CA ARG A 70 13.37 -1.47 21.43
C ARG A 70 14.84 -1.83 21.71
N LYS A 71 15.54 -2.44 20.75
CA LYS A 71 16.96 -2.77 20.89
C LYS A 71 17.82 -1.51 21.04
N ILE A 72 17.57 -0.48 20.21
CA ILE A 72 18.26 0.82 20.30
C ILE A 72 18.01 1.47 21.67
N ILE A 73 16.75 1.51 22.11
CA ILE A 73 16.41 2.09 23.41
C ILE A 73 17.10 1.33 24.55
N HIS A 74 17.14 -0.01 24.48
CA HIS A 74 17.80 -0.83 25.50
C HIS A 74 19.31 -0.62 25.54
N SER A 75 19.98 -0.52 24.38
CA SER A 75 21.43 -0.27 24.34
C SER A 75 21.78 1.10 24.92
N VAL A 76 21.03 2.15 24.55
CA VAL A 76 21.23 3.51 25.09
C VAL A 76 20.93 3.57 26.59
N LYS A 77 19.91 2.83 27.07
CA LYS A 77 19.63 2.75 28.52
C LYS A 77 20.74 2.04 29.29
N LYS A 78 21.35 1.01 28.70
CA LYS A 78 22.45 0.27 29.33
C LYS A 78 23.71 1.13 29.42
N ASP A 79 24.09 1.75 28.30
CA ASP A 79 25.31 2.55 28.18
C ASP A 79 25.00 3.92 27.56
N PRO A 80 24.61 4.94 28.35
CA PRO A 80 24.09 6.22 27.85
C PRO A 80 25.15 7.11 27.18
N ARG A 81 26.44 6.78 27.32
CA ARG A 81 27.56 7.47 26.66
C ARG A 81 27.91 6.86 25.30
N GLN A 82 27.17 5.87 24.82
CA GLN A 82 27.37 5.33 23.48
C GLN A 82 27.10 6.41 22.42
N THR A 83 28.08 6.60 21.54
CA THR A 83 27.92 7.39 20.32
C THR A 83 27.15 6.59 19.28
N LEU A 84 26.45 7.29 18.37
CA LEU A 84 25.58 6.67 17.36
C LEU A 84 26.32 5.61 16.52
N ASN A 85 27.61 5.83 16.25
CA ASN A 85 28.48 4.94 15.47
C ASN A 85 28.78 3.59 16.16
N TRP A 86 28.47 3.45 17.45
CA TRP A 86 28.66 2.23 18.25
C TRP A 86 27.35 1.47 18.51
N ILE A 87 26.19 2.05 18.18
CA ILE A 87 24.95 1.27 18.06
C ILE A 87 25.20 0.34 16.87
N PRO A 88 25.38 -0.96 17.11
CA PRO A 88 26.17 -1.73 16.20
C PRO A 88 25.46 -1.84 14.85
N GLU A 89 26.22 -1.56 13.81
CA GLU A 89 26.09 -2.11 12.46
C GLU A 89 26.14 -3.66 12.45
N ARG A 90 26.15 -4.33 13.63
CA ARG A 90 26.01 -5.78 13.79
C ARG A 90 24.54 -6.15 13.59
N LYS A 91 24.29 -6.78 12.44
CA LYS A 91 23.03 -7.36 11.94
C LYS A 91 22.19 -6.52 10.98
N TRP A 92 22.80 -5.73 10.11
CA TRP A 92 22.20 -5.53 8.78
C TRP A 92 22.55 -6.67 7.81
N LYS A 93 23.67 -7.37 8.02
CA LYS A 93 24.10 -8.50 7.17
C LYS A 93 23.48 -9.87 7.52
N GLU A 94 23.00 -10.08 8.74
CA GLU A 94 22.51 -11.40 9.18
C GLU A 94 20.98 -11.51 9.20
N ASP A 95 20.25 -10.41 9.37
CA ASP A 95 18.78 -10.42 9.46
C ASP A 95 18.10 -9.86 8.17
N PHE A 96 18.83 -9.14 7.31
CA PHE A 96 18.37 -8.78 5.96
C PHE A 96 18.93 -9.80 4.97
N SER A 97 18.19 -10.89 4.80
CA SER A 97 18.37 -11.82 3.69
C SER A 97 18.43 -11.04 2.36
N TYR A 98 19.63 -10.91 1.81
CA TYR A 98 19.88 -10.59 0.40
C TYR A 98 19.54 -11.83 -0.47
N ALA A 99 18.48 -12.57 -0.16
CA ALA A 99 17.97 -13.66 -1.00
C ALA A 99 16.61 -13.33 -1.64
N ASP A 100 15.89 -12.30 -1.16
CA ASP A 100 14.62 -11.88 -1.79
C ASP A 100 14.79 -10.81 -2.88
N CYS A 101 16.01 -10.28 -3.10
CA CYS A 101 16.26 -9.27 -4.13
C CYS A 101 16.69 -9.85 -5.49
N HIS A 102 16.89 -11.17 -5.60
CA HIS A 102 17.27 -11.84 -6.85
C HIS A 102 16.13 -12.58 -7.58
N SER A 103 14.86 -12.30 -7.24
CA SER A 103 13.69 -12.73 -8.03
C SER A 103 13.37 -11.79 -9.21
N LEU A 104 14.00 -10.60 -9.27
CA LEU A 104 13.78 -9.62 -10.35
C LEU A 104 14.97 -9.50 -11.28
N LYS A 105 15.32 -10.60 -11.98
CA LYS A 105 16.05 -10.50 -13.24
C LYS A 105 15.69 -11.65 -14.19
N ARG A 106 14.69 -11.37 -15.03
CA ARG A 106 14.53 -11.84 -16.43
C ARG A 106 14.71 -13.35 -16.66
N HIS A 107 13.60 -14.07 -16.80
CA HIS A 107 13.49 -15.09 -17.83
C HIS A 107 12.51 -14.56 -18.87
N SER A 108 13.07 -13.75 -19.78
CA SER A 108 12.61 -13.72 -21.17
C SER A 108 13.19 -14.98 -21.80
N THR A 109 12.53 -16.12 -21.65
CA THR A 109 12.77 -17.26 -22.53
C THR A 109 12.18 -16.87 -23.87
N LYS A 110 13.07 -16.52 -24.82
CA LYS A 110 12.71 -16.58 -26.22
C LYS A 110 12.56 -18.05 -26.57
N ASP A 111 11.42 -18.37 -27.13
CA ASP A 111 11.11 -19.64 -27.75
C ASP A 111 12.16 -19.96 -28.83
N GLU A 112 12.82 -21.12 -28.68
CA GLU A 112 13.48 -21.83 -29.79
C GLU A 112 12.42 -22.68 -30.49
N GLN A 113 12.13 -22.33 -31.74
CA GLN A 113 11.78 -23.25 -32.84
C GLN A 113 12.31 -22.64 -34.15
#